data_AF-A0A537GE32-F1
#
_entry.id   AF-A0A537GE32-F1
#
_cell.length_a   1.000
_cell.length_b   1.000
_cell.length_c   1.000
_cell.angle_alpha   90.00
_cell.angle_beta   90.00
_cell.angle_gamma   90.00
#
_symmetry.space_group_name_H-M   'P 1'
#
loop_
_entity.id
_entity.type
_entity.pdbx_description
1 polymer ?
#
loop_
_entity_poly.entity_id
_entity_poly.type
_entity_poly.pdbx_seq_one_letter_code
_entity_poly.pdbx_strand_id
1 'polypeptide(L)'
;LAEVDRCGTLGIPYLVCHLGSHLGMGRDVGLQRITDALNMAVKRVKKDPWILLENMAGQRNSMGSSFPDIREIIDGVKKKERLGVCFDTCLPPGALVFSNEVPRPIEEVSSFDTVLSSDGRLDRVVSVLQRQYSGNLVSIKPEGLPWTQMTSEHPVLCLRPNGWRYLDSKPWRVRLVSEPAWVYAQEVKPGYFVVMPKLASNDTTQVDFHRYMGAATRRFRFPTVLPLTDAFAELLGLYLAEGFTFMGRNGRGDNGKVFFAFGRHESTLIKRVENLVETLFSLKTWIDDSGTATKVCLSSNILTRFFRDNFGTKAVTKRIPRLILRSSPDRIKAFLQGYLLGDGCVDRRGVRYITSSKTVAYQLIHLLAKIDVRGTISQHRPTLGAIGGRILRSRGWYTAHVGSHEARKLGFDREFPGAAPRRIIRDSRHFYVPVREVRVEPYQGTVHNLTTENGTFTTPFVVTHNCHAYAAGMDLHTEKGVDQTLASFDKDVGFDKLKVVHLNDSRGGQGSGLDRHEHIGTGYIGAKGFKAILHHEAIKDLPWILETPEDERRDDKGNLATVRKLAK
;
A
#
# COMPACT_ATOMS: atom_id res chain seq x y z
N LEU A 1 9.66 -14.91 -29.41
CA LEU A 1 10.31 -14.95 -30.74
C LEU A 1 10.43 -13.55 -31.36
N ALA A 2 9.33 -12.81 -31.54
CA ALA A 2 9.40 -11.44 -32.06
C ALA A 2 10.32 -10.50 -31.24
N GLU A 3 10.30 -10.61 -29.91
CA GLU A 3 11.22 -9.83 -29.05
C GLU A 3 12.70 -10.24 -29.20
N VAL A 4 12.96 -11.52 -29.48
CA VAL A 4 14.31 -12.03 -29.78
C VAL A 4 14.78 -11.44 -31.10
N ASP A 5 13.91 -11.46 -32.13
CA ASP A 5 14.18 -10.86 -33.44
C ASP A 5 14.46 -9.34 -33.33
N ARG A 6 13.69 -8.63 -32.50
CA ARG A 6 13.92 -7.19 -32.23
C ARG A 6 15.26 -6.96 -31.53
N CYS A 7 15.56 -7.74 -30.50
CA CYS A 7 16.83 -7.62 -29.80
C CYS A 7 18.02 -7.92 -30.72
N GLY A 8 17.94 -8.99 -31.53
CA GLY A 8 18.96 -9.31 -32.54
C GLY A 8 19.13 -8.21 -33.60
N THR A 9 18.02 -7.62 -34.06
CA THR A 9 18.02 -6.50 -35.03
C THR A 9 18.65 -5.24 -34.44
N LEU A 10 18.37 -4.96 -33.17
CA LEU A 10 18.85 -3.78 -32.46
C LEU A 10 20.23 -4.00 -31.81
N GLY A 11 20.80 -5.21 -31.93
CA GLY A 11 22.05 -5.58 -31.27
C GLY A 11 21.97 -5.59 -29.74
N ILE A 12 20.76 -5.66 -29.17
CA ILE A 12 20.53 -5.71 -27.72
C ILE A 12 21.01 -7.08 -27.21
N PRO A 13 21.91 -7.12 -26.20
CA PRO A 13 22.60 -8.35 -25.80
C PRO A 13 21.84 -9.23 -24.79
N TYR A 14 20.73 -8.76 -24.20
CA TYR A 14 19.93 -9.50 -23.22
C TYR A 14 18.43 -9.31 -23.43
N LEU A 15 17.65 -10.37 -23.19
CA LEU A 15 16.19 -10.37 -23.20
C LEU A 15 15.67 -11.10 -21.97
N VAL A 16 15.02 -10.40 -21.04
CA VAL A 16 14.38 -11.02 -19.86
C VAL A 16 13.04 -11.64 -20.26
N CYS A 17 12.79 -12.88 -19.83
CA CYS A 17 11.54 -13.58 -20.08
C CYS A 17 11.01 -14.30 -18.83
N HIS A 18 9.69 -14.22 -18.65
CA HIS A 18 8.95 -15.00 -17.67
C HIS A 18 8.72 -16.41 -18.21
N LEU A 19 8.92 -17.44 -17.37
CA LEU A 19 8.87 -18.85 -17.78
C LEU A 19 7.44 -19.41 -17.94
N GLY A 20 6.42 -18.71 -17.44
CA GLY A 20 5.02 -19.04 -17.70
C GLY A 20 4.52 -20.29 -16.94
N SER A 21 3.54 -21.00 -17.53
CA SER A 21 2.78 -22.08 -16.89
C SER A 21 2.49 -23.26 -17.83
N HIS A 22 2.47 -24.48 -17.29
CA HIS A 22 2.15 -25.73 -17.97
C HIS A 22 0.64 -25.97 -18.16
N LEU A 23 -0.23 -25.03 -17.72
CA LEU A 23 -1.67 -25.01 -17.99
C LEU A 23 -2.42 -26.32 -17.68
N GLY A 24 -1.97 -27.08 -16.68
CA GLY A 24 -2.60 -28.33 -16.25
C GLY A 24 -2.17 -29.58 -17.03
N MET A 25 -1.28 -29.44 -18.01
CA MET A 25 -0.78 -30.56 -18.83
C MET A 25 0.31 -31.41 -18.14
N GLY A 26 0.63 -31.12 -16.87
CA GLY A 26 1.74 -31.72 -16.13
C GLY A 26 3.06 -30.95 -16.28
N ARG A 27 3.88 -31.01 -15.22
CA ARG A 27 5.18 -30.33 -15.11
C ARG A 27 6.12 -30.69 -16.27
N ASP A 28 6.24 -31.97 -16.59
CA ASP A 28 7.16 -32.46 -17.63
C ASP A 28 6.78 -31.92 -19.01
N VAL A 29 5.48 -31.83 -19.30
CA VAL A 29 4.98 -31.22 -20.55
C VAL A 29 5.25 -29.72 -20.56
N GLY A 30 5.14 -29.04 -19.42
CA GLY A 30 5.51 -27.64 -19.26
C GLY A 30 6.99 -27.40 -19.50
N LEU A 31 7.83 -28.25 -18.91
CA LEU A 31 9.28 -28.18 -19.03
C LEU A 31 9.71 -28.40 -20.46
N GLN A 32 9.12 -29.42 -21.12
CA GLN A 32 9.36 -29.69 -22.53
C GLN A 32 8.95 -28.51 -23.41
N ARG A 33 7.76 -27.93 -23.20
CA ARG A 33 7.29 -26.77 -23.98
C ARG A 33 8.18 -25.54 -23.83
N ILE A 34 8.61 -25.22 -22.60
CA ILE A 34 9.50 -24.10 -22.34
C ILE A 34 10.86 -24.36 -22.98
N THR A 35 11.37 -25.56 -22.79
CA THR A 35 12.63 -26.01 -23.39
C THR A 35 12.58 -25.92 -24.92
N ASP A 36 11.49 -26.36 -25.54
CA ASP A 36 11.27 -26.28 -26.99
C ASP A 36 11.19 -24.83 -27.47
N ALA A 37 10.44 -23.98 -26.76
CA ALA A 37 10.31 -22.56 -27.08
C ALA A 37 11.64 -21.82 -26.96
N LEU A 38 12.43 -22.11 -25.90
CA LEU A 38 13.77 -21.58 -25.71
C LEU A 38 14.72 -22.11 -26.79
N ASN A 39 14.66 -23.40 -27.13
CA ASN A 39 15.42 -24.00 -28.24
C ASN A 39 15.08 -23.36 -29.59
N MET A 40 13.82 -23.01 -29.84
CA MET A 40 13.41 -22.25 -31.02
C MET A 40 13.97 -20.83 -30.98
N ALA A 41 13.87 -20.15 -29.83
CA ALA A 41 14.36 -18.79 -29.64
C ALA A 41 15.88 -18.69 -29.86
N VAL A 42 16.67 -19.57 -29.23
CA VAL A 42 18.14 -19.59 -29.38
C VAL A 42 18.62 -20.11 -30.74
N LYS A 43 17.73 -20.64 -31.60
CA LYS A 43 18.06 -21.05 -32.97
C LYS A 43 17.76 -19.95 -34.00
N ARG A 44 16.84 -19.03 -33.68
CA ARG A 44 16.16 -18.19 -34.67
C ARG A 44 17.03 -17.11 -35.32
N VAL A 45 17.99 -16.54 -34.61
CA VAL A 45 18.85 -15.47 -35.16
C VAL A 45 20.33 -15.82 -35.01
N LYS A 46 21.15 -15.36 -35.98
CA LYS A 46 22.58 -15.68 -36.10
C LYS A 46 23.50 -14.88 -35.18
N LYS A 47 23.10 -13.68 -34.75
CA LYS A 47 23.75 -12.84 -33.72
C LYS A 47 22.64 -12.28 -32.85
N ASP A 48 22.57 -12.62 -31.57
CA ASP A 48 21.38 -12.40 -30.75
C ASP A 48 21.71 -12.20 -29.25
N PRO A 49 20.75 -11.66 -28.47
CA PRO A 49 20.80 -11.62 -27.01
C PRO A 49 20.83 -13.00 -26.33
N TRP A 50 21.35 -12.97 -25.11
CA TRP A 50 21.07 -13.93 -24.05
C TRP A 50 19.62 -13.82 -23.58
N ILE A 51 18.98 -14.95 -23.31
CA ILE A 51 17.62 -14.99 -22.76
C ILE A 51 17.71 -15.21 -21.25
N LEU A 52 17.32 -14.21 -20.46
CA LEU A 52 17.37 -14.25 -19.01
C LEU A 52 16.03 -14.78 -18.47
N LEU A 53 16.08 -15.92 -17.79
CA LEU A 53 14.96 -16.61 -17.19
C LEU A 53 14.63 -15.98 -15.85
N GLU A 54 13.57 -15.18 -15.78
CA GLU A 54 13.09 -14.69 -14.50
C GLU A 54 12.53 -15.85 -13.69
N ASN A 55 13.01 -16.01 -12.45
CA ASN A 55 12.48 -16.98 -11.52
C ASN A 55 11.00 -16.67 -11.47
N MET A 56 10.21 -17.65 -11.88
CA MET A 56 8.80 -17.46 -11.70
C MET A 56 8.67 -17.43 -10.22
N ALA A 57 7.99 -16.39 -9.79
CA ALA A 57 7.72 -16.27 -8.42
C ALA A 57 7.08 -17.66 -8.00
N GLY A 58 6.27 -18.32 -8.88
CA GLY A 58 6.01 -19.77 -8.81
C GLY A 58 4.58 -20.30 -9.04
N GLN A 59 3.63 -19.59 -9.69
CA GLN A 59 2.13 -19.78 -9.73
C GLN A 59 1.59 -21.20 -10.04
N ARG A 60 0.28 -21.49 -9.92
CA ARG A 60 -0.27 -22.85 -10.15
C ARG A 60 0.05 -23.26 -11.58
N ASN A 61 0.63 -24.45 -11.71
CA ASN A 61 1.19 -24.96 -12.94
C ASN A 61 2.39 -24.14 -13.49
N SER A 62 2.93 -23.18 -12.77
CA SER A 62 4.07 -22.39 -13.23
C SER A 62 5.34 -23.22 -13.31
N MET A 63 6.28 -22.70 -14.07
CA MET A 63 7.55 -23.35 -14.33
C MET A 63 8.69 -22.44 -13.88
N GLY A 64 9.75 -22.99 -13.29
CA GLY A 64 10.92 -22.22 -12.86
C GLY A 64 10.73 -21.45 -11.55
N SER A 65 9.99 -22.05 -10.62
CA SER A 65 9.72 -21.48 -9.28
C SER A 65 10.84 -21.73 -8.26
N SER A 66 11.67 -22.72 -8.54
CA SER A 66 12.77 -23.18 -7.73
C SER A 66 14.07 -23.19 -8.56
N PHE A 67 15.23 -23.03 -7.93
CA PHE A 67 16.52 -23.15 -8.65
C PHE A 67 16.69 -24.50 -9.35
N PRO A 68 16.22 -25.65 -8.81
CA PRO A 68 16.20 -26.91 -9.54
C PRO A 68 15.34 -26.90 -10.81
N ASP A 69 14.14 -26.27 -10.81
CA ASP A 69 13.32 -26.16 -12.02
C ASP A 69 14.01 -25.29 -13.09
N ILE A 70 14.60 -24.17 -12.66
CA ILE A 70 15.36 -23.27 -13.53
C ILE A 70 16.57 -24.01 -14.11
N ARG A 71 17.25 -24.81 -13.30
CA ARG A 71 18.37 -25.66 -13.70
C ARG A 71 17.94 -26.69 -14.75
N GLU A 72 16.82 -27.38 -14.54
CA GLU A 72 16.31 -28.41 -15.46
C GLU A 72 15.86 -27.81 -16.80
N ILE A 73 15.26 -26.61 -16.78
CA ILE A 73 14.95 -25.84 -18.00
C ILE A 73 16.24 -25.46 -18.75
N ILE A 74 17.26 -24.97 -18.03
CA ILE A 74 18.56 -24.62 -18.63
C ILE A 74 19.21 -25.87 -19.23
N ASP A 75 19.18 -27.01 -18.53
CA ASP A 75 19.81 -28.24 -18.99
C ASP A 75 19.12 -28.86 -20.22
N GLY A 76 17.82 -28.63 -20.39
CA GLY A 76 17.06 -29.06 -21.58
C GLY A 76 17.36 -28.25 -22.85
N VAL A 77 17.97 -27.06 -22.75
CA VAL A 77 18.19 -26.19 -23.91
C VAL A 77 19.54 -26.47 -24.56
N LYS A 78 19.53 -26.72 -25.87
CA LYS A 78 20.70 -27.13 -26.68
C LYS A 78 21.81 -26.09 -26.69
N LYS A 79 21.44 -24.81 -26.76
CA LYS A 79 22.35 -23.67 -26.67
C LYS A 79 22.23 -22.99 -25.31
N LYS A 80 22.41 -23.75 -24.23
CA LYS A 80 22.28 -23.25 -22.84
C LYS A 80 23.34 -22.23 -22.46
N GLU A 81 24.38 -22.07 -23.26
CA GLU A 81 25.30 -20.93 -23.29
C GLU A 81 24.65 -19.64 -23.83
N ARG A 82 23.34 -19.62 -24.04
CA ARG A 82 22.57 -18.42 -24.39
C ARG A 82 21.45 -18.09 -23.39
N LEU A 83 21.45 -18.72 -22.20
CA LEU A 83 20.46 -18.51 -21.14
C LEU A 83 21.09 -17.96 -19.85
N GLY A 84 20.39 -17.08 -19.13
CA GLY A 84 20.73 -16.57 -17.78
C GLY A 84 19.50 -16.55 -16.85
N VAL A 85 19.55 -15.95 -15.65
CA VAL A 85 18.44 -15.97 -14.63
C VAL A 85 18.18 -14.60 -13.96
N CYS A 86 16.94 -14.29 -13.52
CA CYS A 86 16.49 -13.10 -12.74
C CYS A 86 15.65 -13.53 -11.46
N PHE A 87 15.52 -12.79 -10.33
CA PHE A 87 14.97 -13.28 -9.01
C PHE A 87 13.88 -12.39 -8.24
N ASP A 88 12.77 -12.92 -7.62
CA ASP A 88 11.52 -12.22 -7.11
C ASP A 88 10.85 -12.66 -5.71
N THR A 89 10.07 -11.79 -4.98
CA THR A 89 9.41 -11.95 -3.61
C THR A 89 7.86 -11.63 -3.56
N CYS A 90 7.03 -12.00 -2.53
CA CYS A 90 5.52 -11.84 -2.56
C CYS A 90 4.66 -11.84 -1.22
N LEU A 91 3.31 -11.71 -1.32
CA LEU A 91 2.23 -11.66 -0.29
C LEU A 91 1.05 -12.64 -0.55
N PRO A 92 0.37 -13.26 0.43
CA PRO A 92 -0.71 -14.24 0.15
C PRO A 92 -2.03 -13.60 -0.35
N PRO A 93 -2.91 -14.37 -1.04
CA PRO A 93 -4.26 -13.96 -1.40
C PRO A 93 -5.05 -13.52 -0.16
N GLY A 94 -5.87 -12.49 -0.32
CA GLY A 94 -6.61 -11.88 0.77
C GLY A 94 -5.77 -10.90 1.62
N ALA A 95 -4.43 -10.87 1.46
CA ALA A 95 -3.61 -9.82 2.04
C ALA A 95 -4.07 -8.48 1.50
N LEU A 96 -4.39 -7.57 2.42
CA LEU A 96 -4.92 -6.27 2.02
C LEU A 96 -3.79 -5.31 1.66
N VAL A 97 -4.00 -4.53 0.60
CA VAL A 97 -3.20 -3.38 0.20
C VAL A 97 -4.10 -2.15 0.21
N PHE A 98 -3.57 -0.99 0.61
CA PHE A 98 -4.31 0.27 0.54
C PHE A 98 -4.27 0.83 -0.88
N SER A 99 -5.22 0.38 -1.72
CA SER A 99 -5.29 0.65 -3.15
C SER A 99 -6.46 1.59 -3.47
N ASN A 100 -6.23 2.64 -4.28
CA ASN A 100 -7.21 3.69 -4.58
C ASN A 100 -7.91 4.21 -3.31
N GLU A 101 -7.11 4.43 -2.27
CA GLU A 101 -7.54 4.95 -0.98
C GLU A 101 -8.56 4.08 -0.22
N VAL A 102 -8.63 2.78 -0.54
CA VAL A 102 -9.45 1.78 0.16
C VAL A 102 -8.64 0.49 0.38
N PRO A 103 -8.89 -0.28 1.47
CA PRO A 103 -8.25 -1.57 1.65
C PRO A 103 -8.84 -2.60 0.68
N ARG A 104 -8.03 -3.17 -0.20
CA ARG A 104 -8.42 -4.21 -1.18
C ARG A 104 -7.52 -5.43 -1.07
N PRO A 105 -8.03 -6.65 -1.30
CA PRO A 105 -7.19 -7.83 -1.47
C PRO A 105 -6.19 -7.61 -2.61
N ILE A 106 -4.94 -8.03 -2.41
CA ILE A 106 -3.86 -7.80 -3.35
C ILE A 106 -4.14 -8.43 -4.73
N GLU A 107 -4.82 -9.56 -4.77
CA GLU A 107 -5.21 -10.26 -5.99
C GLU A 107 -6.24 -9.49 -6.83
N GLU A 108 -6.93 -8.49 -6.25
CA GLU A 108 -7.85 -7.63 -6.96
C GLU A 108 -7.19 -6.35 -7.50
N VAL A 109 -5.93 -6.09 -7.13
CA VAL A 109 -5.19 -4.90 -7.57
C VAL A 109 -4.74 -5.09 -9.02
N SER A 110 -4.79 -4.02 -9.81
CA SER A 110 -4.41 -3.99 -11.22
C SER A 110 -3.40 -2.88 -11.51
N SER A 111 -2.79 -2.88 -12.70
CA SER A 111 -1.88 -1.82 -13.17
C SER A 111 -2.58 -0.46 -13.42
N PHE A 112 -3.91 -0.40 -13.35
CA PHE A 112 -4.66 0.86 -13.40
C PHE A 112 -4.88 1.48 -12.02
N ASP A 113 -4.53 0.75 -10.96
CA ASP A 113 -4.72 1.19 -9.60
C ASP A 113 -3.52 1.98 -9.08
N THR A 114 -3.77 2.72 -8.00
CA THR A 114 -2.73 3.35 -7.18
C THR A 114 -2.65 2.67 -5.84
N VAL A 115 -1.47 2.69 -5.20
CA VAL A 115 -1.26 2.16 -3.85
C VAL A 115 -0.49 3.15 -2.99
N LEU A 116 -0.73 3.12 -1.68
CA LEU A 116 -0.02 3.98 -0.74
C LEU A 116 1.41 3.51 -0.54
N SER A 117 2.36 4.41 -0.77
CA SER A 117 3.80 4.17 -0.65
C SER A 117 4.38 4.67 0.67
N SER A 118 5.65 4.34 0.89
CA SER A 118 6.40 4.70 2.10
C SER A 118 6.47 6.21 2.36
N ASP A 119 6.42 7.06 1.33
CA ASP A 119 6.47 8.52 1.47
C ASP A 119 5.09 9.18 1.71
N GLY A 120 4.03 8.37 1.79
CA GLY A 120 2.66 8.85 2.00
C GLY A 120 1.90 9.20 0.73
N ARG A 121 2.52 9.09 -0.45
CA ARG A 121 1.87 9.34 -1.75
C ARG A 121 1.18 8.07 -2.27
N LEU A 122 0.31 8.27 -3.25
CA LEU A 122 -0.36 7.19 -3.96
C LEU A 122 0.34 7.02 -5.30
N ASP A 123 1.11 5.95 -5.42
CA ASP A 123 1.90 5.67 -6.62
C ASP A 123 1.15 4.69 -7.52
N ARG A 124 1.35 4.81 -8.83
CA ARG A 124 0.75 3.87 -9.77
C ARG A 124 1.37 2.49 -9.62
N VAL A 125 0.52 1.47 -9.77
CA VAL A 125 0.96 0.10 -9.92
C VAL A 125 1.50 -0.06 -11.35
N VAL A 126 2.78 -0.34 -11.47
CA VAL A 126 3.46 -0.58 -12.75
C VAL A 126 3.09 -1.98 -13.26
N SER A 127 3.15 -2.99 -12.38
CA SER A 127 2.79 -4.36 -12.73
C SER A 127 2.29 -5.12 -11.50
N VAL A 128 1.53 -6.19 -11.78
CA VAL A 128 1.03 -7.14 -10.78
C VAL A 128 1.73 -8.47 -11.04
N LEU A 129 2.32 -9.02 -9.98
CA LEU A 129 3.10 -10.25 -10.01
C LEU A 129 2.35 -11.32 -9.21
N GLN A 130 2.56 -12.59 -9.57
CA GLN A 130 2.04 -13.70 -8.78
C GLN A 130 2.99 -14.89 -8.78
N ARG A 131 2.83 -15.77 -7.79
CA ARG A 131 3.56 -17.01 -7.58
C ARG A 131 2.81 -18.10 -6.90
N GLN A 132 3.28 -19.35 -6.92
CA GLN A 132 3.07 -20.36 -5.91
C GLN A 132 4.28 -20.22 -5.05
N TYR A 133 3.99 -20.38 -3.80
CA TYR A 133 4.95 -20.41 -2.76
C TYR A 133 4.72 -21.72 -2.03
N SER A 134 5.80 -22.41 -1.72
CA SER A 134 5.84 -23.50 -0.77
C SER A 134 6.87 -23.10 0.28
N GLY A 135 6.39 -22.71 1.45
CA GLY A 135 7.22 -22.12 2.48
C GLY A 135 6.39 -21.59 3.63
N ASN A 136 6.95 -20.70 4.44
CA ASN A 136 6.25 -20.16 5.59
C ASN A 136 5.70 -18.76 5.29
N LEU A 137 4.43 -18.54 5.64
CA LEU A 137 3.89 -17.20 5.78
C LEU A 137 4.19 -16.66 7.18
N VAL A 138 4.55 -15.39 7.23
CA VAL A 138 4.78 -14.65 8.46
C VAL A 138 3.67 -13.63 8.64
N SER A 139 2.94 -13.77 9.73
CA SER A 139 1.88 -12.87 10.17
C SER A 139 2.41 -11.93 11.26
N ILE A 140 2.41 -10.63 11.01
CA ILE A 140 2.88 -9.60 11.93
C ILE A 140 1.67 -8.85 12.50
N LYS A 141 1.61 -8.71 13.83
CA LYS A 141 0.60 -7.95 14.56
C LYS A 141 1.18 -6.67 15.14
N PRO A 142 0.98 -5.51 14.50
CA PRO A 142 1.35 -4.24 15.10
C PRO A 142 0.35 -3.84 16.18
N GLU A 143 0.81 -3.09 17.18
CA GLU A 143 -0.02 -2.62 18.27
C GLU A 143 -1.18 -1.74 17.79
N GLY A 144 -2.40 -2.20 18.07
CA GLY A 144 -3.63 -1.45 17.74
C GLY A 144 -3.91 -1.35 16.25
N LEU A 145 -3.24 -2.16 15.42
CA LEU A 145 -3.53 -2.30 13.98
C LEU A 145 -3.90 -3.76 13.66
N PRO A 146 -4.51 -4.04 12.49
CA PRO A 146 -4.84 -5.39 12.05
C PRO A 146 -3.58 -6.21 11.75
N TRP A 147 -3.75 -7.52 11.62
CA TRP A 147 -2.67 -8.39 11.15
C TRP A 147 -2.31 -8.06 9.69
N THR A 148 -1.04 -8.17 9.37
CA THR A 148 -0.54 -8.25 7.98
C THR A 148 0.22 -9.55 7.82
N GLN A 149 0.17 -10.15 6.63
CA GLN A 149 0.75 -11.45 6.35
C GLN A 149 1.51 -11.39 5.02
N MET A 150 2.64 -12.08 4.96
CA MET A 150 3.56 -12.06 3.83
C MET A 150 4.44 -13.32 3.81
N THR A 151 5.19 -13.56 2.73
CA THR A 151 6.17 -14.64 2.70
C THR A 151 7.36 -14.32 3.62
N SER A 152 8.11 -15.35 4.03
CA SER A 152 9.21 -15.23 5.00
C SER A 152 10.30 -14.24 4.58
N GLU A 153 10.59 -14.20 3.27
CA GLU A 153 11.60 -13.35 2.65
C GLU A 153 11.10 -11.93 2.31
N HIS A 154 9.82 -11.62 2.55
CA HIS A 154 9.28 -10.32 2.15
C HIS A 154 9.85 -9.19 3.04
N PRO A 155 10.45 -8.12 2.49
CA PRO A 155 11.08 -7.06 3.29
C PRO A 155 10.05 -6.11 3.91
N VAL A 156 10.15 -5.90 5.22
CA VAL A 156 9.32 -4.97 5.99
C VAL A 156 10.17 -3.84 6.53
N LEU A 157 9.75 -2.60 6.31
CA LEU A 157 10.46 -1.45 6.86
C LEU A 157 10.21 -1.35 8.37
N CYS A 158 11.27 -1.52 9.15
CA CYS A 158 11.21 -1.61 10.61
C CYS A 158 12.27 -0.76 11.31
N LEU A 159 11.94 -0.23 12.49
CA LEU A 159 12.92 0.20 13.47
C LEU A 159 13.31 -1.00 14.34
N ARG A 160 14.62 -1.30 14.40
CA ARG A 160 15.17 -2.34 15.28
C ARG A 160 15.08 -1.90 16.75
N PRO A 161 15.15 -2.83 17.74
CA PRO A 161 15.02 -2.48 19.16
C PRO A 161 15.97 -1.38 19.66
N ASN A 162 17.17 -1.28 19.08
CA ASN A 162 18.18 -0.27 19.46
C ASN A 162 17.98 1.08 18.74
N GLY A 163 17.00 1.19 17.84
CA GLY A 163 16.73 2.37 17.03
C GLY A 163 15.92 3.45 17.73
N TRP A 164 15.55 3.26 18.99
CA TRP A 164 14.89 4.26 19.82
C TRP A 164 15.45 4.24 21.25
N ARG A 165 15.30 5.36 21.98
CA ARG A 165 15.69 5.48 23.40
C ARG A 165 14.67 6.27 24.19
N TYR A 166 14.59 6.00 25.49
CA TYR A 166 13.86 6.86 26.43
C TYR A 166 14.52 8.25 26.48
N LEU A 167 13.71 9.29 26.53
CA LEU A 167 14.16 10.67 26.69
C LEU A 167 14.50 10.98 28.16
N ASP A 168 13.77 10.37 29.08
CA ASP A 168 13.91 10.55 30.53
C ASP A 168 13.44 9.29 31.27
N SER A 169 13.26 9.38 32.60
CA SER A 169 12.74 8.30 33.43
C SER A 169 11.28 7.92 33.13
N LYS A 170 10.57 8.67 32.27
CA LYS A 170 9.17 8.40 31.94
C LYS A 170 9.08 7.40 30.77
N PRO A 171 8.48 6.21 30.96
CA PRO A 171 8.53 5.11 29.98
C PRO A 171 7.74 5.34 28.68
N TRP A 172 7.04 6.46 28.54
CA TRP A 172 6.32 6.82 27.31
C TRP A 172 7.04 7.87 26.47
N ARG A 173 8.03 8.58 27.02
CA ARG A 173 8.79 9.59 26.29
C ARG A 173 9.97 8.92 25.60
N VAL A 174 9.88 8.79 24.28
CA VAL A 174 10.89 8.10 23.46
C VAL A 174 11.27 8.94 22.26
N ARG A 175 12.52 8.80 21.80
CA ARG A 175 13.02 9.40 20.56
C ARG A 175 13.61 8.33 19.64
N LEU A 176 13.57 8.63 18.35
CA LEU A 176 14.33 7.91 17.33
C LEU A 176 15.83 8.14 17.56
N VAL A 177 16.64 7.10 17.39
CA VAL A 177 18.11 7.20 17.41
C VAL A 177 18.77 6.53 16.20
N SER A 178 18.00 5.85 15.35
CA SER A 178 18.45 5.36 14.05
C SER A 178 17.33 5.47 13.02
N GLU A 179 17.70 5.53 11.75
CA GLU A 179 16.73 5.36 10.67
C GLU A 179 16.11 3.94 10.69
N PRO A 180 14.89 3.78 10.18
CA PRO A 180 14.33 2.45 9.94
C PRO A 180 15.16 1.72 8.88
N ALA A 181 15.28 0.42 9.07
CA ALA A 181 15.94 -0.49 8.15
C ALA A 181 14.95 -1.55 7.70
N TRP A 182 15.22 -2.13 6.56
CA TRP A 182 14.41 -3.21 6.05
C TRP A 182 14.85 -4.52 6.67
N VAL A 183 13.86 -5.31 7.02
CA VAL A 183 14.01 -6.54 7.78
C VAL A 183 13.12 -7.57 7.14
N TYR A 184 13.64 -8.77 6.88
CA TYR A 184 12.82 -9.84 6.36
C TYR A 184 11.73 -10.21 7.35
N ALA A 185 10.53 -10.52 6.85
CA ALA A 185 9.39 -10.85 7.70
C ALA A 185 9.75 -11.92 8.74
N GLN A 186 10.49 -12.97 8.36
CA GLN A 186 10.96 -14.03 9.27
C GLN A 186 11.88 -13.56 10.41
N GLU A 187 12.55 -12.43 10.25
CA GLU A 187 13.45 -11.84 11.23
C GLU A 187 12.75 -10.84 12.16
N VAL A 188 11.56 -10.38 11.78
CA VAL A 188 10.76 -9.45 12.59
C VAL A 188 10.36 -10.16 13.89
N LYS A 189 10.57 -9.49 15.02
CA LYS A 189 10.28 -10.02 16.37
C LYS A 189 9.54 -8.99 17.22
N PRO A 190 8.82 -9.40 18.27
CA PRO A 190 8.35 -8.47 19.29
C PRO A 190 9.49 -7.59 19.81
N GLY A 191 9.24 -6.28 19.92
CA GLY A 191 10.25 -5.27 20.26
C GLY A 191 10.76 -4.45 19.07
N TYR A 192 10.57 -4.93 17.84
CA TYR A 192 10.69 -4.11 16.62
C TYR A 192 9.49 -3.16 16.50
N PHE A 193 9.62 -2.13 15.67
CA PHE A 193 8.52 -1.26 15.28
C PHE A 193 8.39 -1.26 13.77
N VAL A 194 7.21 -1.54 13.24
CA VAL A 194 6.93 -1.39 11.80
C VAL A 194 6.66 0.06 11.46
N VAL A 195 7.03 0.48 10.26
CA VAL A 195 6.77 1.84 9.77
C VAL A 195 5.39 1.94 9.16
N MET A 196 4.62 2.94 9.61
CA MET A 196 3.31 3.32 9.08
C MET A 196 3.38 4.73 8.50
N PRO A 197 3.10 4.93 7.19
CA PRO A 197 3.19 6.23 6.57
C PRO A 197 1.96 7.08 6.87
N LYS A 198 2.16 8.40 6.94
CA LYS A 198 1.10 9.42 6.98
C LYS A 198 0.77 9.82 5.55
N LEU A 199 -0.51 9.90 5.22
CA LEU A 199 -0.93 10.32 3.88
C LEU A 199 -0.41 11.73 3.58
N ALA A 200 0.18 11.92 2.39
CA ALA A 200 0.61 13.22 1.93
C ALA A 200 -0.58 14.18 1.79
N SER A 201 -0.33 15.46 2.04
CA SER A 201 -1.32 16.53 1.87
C SER A 201 -1.50 16.86 0.39
N ASN A 202 -2.76 16.94 -0.06
CA ASN A 202 -3.14 17.35 -1.41
C ASN A 202 -4.41 18.21 -1.27
N ASP A 203 -4.27 19.53 -1.15
CA ASP A 203 -5.37 20.39 -0.71
C ASP A 203 -6.51 20.47 -1.74
N THR A 204 -7.49 19.59 -1.58
CA THR A 204 -8.77 19.70 -2.29
C THR A 204 -9.54 20.85 -1.65
N THR A 205 -9.70 21.95 -2.39
CA THR A 205 -10.30 23.21 -1.90
C THR A 205 -11.73 23.42 -2.36
N GLN A 206 -12.17 22.70 -3.39
CA GLN A 206 -13.48 22.88 -4.01
C GLN A 206 -14.10 21.54 -4.38
N VAL A 207 -15.43 21.52 -4.42
CA VAL A 207 -16.26 20.38 -4.85
C VAL A 207 -17.00 20.79 -6.11
N ASP A 208 -16.76 20.05 -7.19
CA ASP A 208 -17.40 20.25 -8.48
C ASP A 208 -18.63 19.34 -8.63
N PHE A 209 -19.80 19.97 -8.80
CA PHE A 209 -21.07 19.31 -8.98
C PHE A 209 -21.50 19.14 -10.44
N HIS A 210 -20.76 19.66 -11.44
CA HIS A 210 -21.13 19.59 -12.86
C HIS A 210 -21.50 18.18 -13.29
N ARG A 211 -20.72 17.17 -12.89
CA ARG A 211 -20.94 15.76 -13.24
C ARG A 211 -22.26 15.18 -12.74
N TYR A 212 -22.89 15.81 -11.75
CA TYR A 212 -24.17 15.37 -11.18
C TYR A 212 -25.36 16.14 -11.75
N MET A 213 -25.12 17.22 -12.50
CA MET A 213 -26.15 18.06 -13.11
C MET A 213 -26.64 17.45 -14.43
N GLY A 214 -27.94 17.16 -14.52
CA GLY A 214 -28.63 16.78 -15.75
C GLY A 214 -29.45 17.92 -16.35
N ALA A 215 -30.05 17.68 -17.53
CA ALA A 215 -30.88 18.65 -18.23
C ALA A 215 -32.02 19.24 -17.38
N ALA A 216 -32.68 18.39 -16.58
CA ALA A 216 -33.75 18.82 -15.66
C ALA A 216 -33.25 19.67 -14.48
N THR A 217 -32.03 19.45 -14.00
CA THR A 217 -31.47 20.16 -12.84
C THR A 217 -30.82 21.49 -13.21
N ARG A 218 -30.49 21.72 -14.49
CA ARG A 218 -29.96 23.02 -14.98
C ARG A 218 -30.94 24.19 -14.86
N ARG A 219 -32.23 23.89 -14.67
CA ARG A 219 -33.30 24.90 -14.52
C ARG A 219 -33.41 25.45 -13.08
N PHE A 220 -32.72 24.84 -12.11
CA PHE A 220 -32.73 25.26 -10.72
C PHE A 220 -31.42 25.96 -10.35
N ARG A 221 -31.47 26.98 -9.48
CA ARG A 221 -30.26 27.57 -8.91
C ARG A 221 -29.64 26.56 -7.93
N PHE A 222 -28.53 25.95 -8.32
CA PHE A 222 -27.70 25.11 -7.46
C PHE A 222 -26.22 25.46 -7.72
N PRO A 223 -25.37 25.61 -6.68
CA PRO A 223 -23.97 25.96 -6.87
C PRO A 223 -23.25 24.85 -7.63
N THR A 224 -22.71 25.19 -8.79
CA THR A 224 -22.03 24.21 -9.64
C THR A 224 -20.65 23.84 -9.11
N VAL A 225 -19.98 24.78 -8.46
CA VAL A 225 -18.73 24.57 -7.72
C VAL A 225 -18.90 25.21 -6.35
N LEU A 226 -18.55 24.49 -5.30
CA LEU A 226 -18.65 24.98 -3.93
C LEU A 226 -17.29 24.81 -3.21
N PRO A 227 -16.79 25.83 -2.48
CA PRO A 227 -15.63 25.66 -1.63
C PRO A 227 -15.85 24.55 -0.60
N LEU A 228 -14.86 23.68 -0.41
CA LEU A 228 -14.86 22.73 0.69
C LEU A 228 -14.50 23.46 1.97
N THR A 229 -15.49 24.10 2.60
CA THR A 229 -15.32 24.78 3.90
C THR A 229 -15.34 23.76 5.04
N ASP A 230 -14.95 24.17 6.23
CA ASP A 230 -15.05 23.33 7.43
C ASP A 230 -16.50 22.93 7.73
N ALA A 231 -17.45 23.85 7.51
CA ALA A 231 -18.89 23.56 7.61
C ALA A 231 -19.35 22.49 6.60
N PHE A 232 -18.82 22.52 5.37
CA PHE A 232 -19.12 21.47 4.40
C PHE A 232 -18.47 20.15 4.81
N ALA A 233 -17.22 20.15 5.28
CA ALA A 233 -16.57 18.96 5.80
C ALA A 233 -17.32 18.34 6.99
N GLU A 234 -17.83 19.16 7.92
CA GLU A 234 -18.68 18.74 9.04
C GLU A 234 -19.96 18.05 8.54
N LEU A 235 -20.66 18.64 7.58
CA LEU A 235 -21.86 18.03 6.99
C LEU A 235 -21.56 16.67 6.33
N LEU A 236 -20.41 16.56 5.66
CA LEU A 236 -19.94 15.30 5.07
C LEU A 236 -19.66 14.24 6.15
N GLY A 237 -19.13 14.65 7.30
CA GLY A 237 -18.95 13.79 8.48
C GLY A 237 -20.29 13.30 9.04
N LEU A 238 -21.24 14.21 9.23
CA LEU A 238 -22.61 13.89 9.67
C LEU A 238 -23.31 12.95 8.68
N TYR A 239 -23.10 13.13 7.37
CA TYR A 239 -23.65 12.21 6.36
C TYR A 239 -23.00 10.82 6.44
N LEU A 240 -21.69 10.74 6.69
CA LEU A 240 -21.03 9.44 6.86
C LEU A 240 -21.65 8.66 8.02
N ALA A 241 -21.97 9.33 9.12
CA ALA A 241 -22.65 8.74 10.28
C ALA A 241 -24.12 8.41 9.96
N GLU A 242 -24.95 9.45 9.91
CA GLU A 242 -26.41 9.33 9.94
C GLU A 242 -27.07 9.40 8.56
N GLY A 243 -26.27 9.65 7.53
CA GLY A 243 -26.75 9.91 6.18
C GLY A 243 -27.07 8.67 5.37
N PHE A 244 -28.16 8.73 4.60
CA PHE A 244 -28.45 7.80 3.52
C PHE A 244 -29.23 8.47 2.38
N THR A 245 -29.29 7.80 1.23
CA THR A 245 -29.95 8.32 0.03
C THR A 245 -30.99 7.36 -0.51
N PHE A 246 -32.05 7.90 -1.08
CA PHE A 246 -33.03 7.18 -1.88
C PHE A 246 -33.09 7.78 -3.28
N MET A 247 -33.15 6.94 -4.31
CA MET A 247 -33.38 7.39 -5.68
C MET A 247 -34.58 6.63 -6.22
N GLY A 248 -35.71 7.31 -6.37
CA GLY A 248 -36.89 6.76 -7.03
C GLY A 248 -36.96 7.17 -8.49
N ARG A 249 -37.82 6.49 -9.26
CA ARG A 249 -38.29 6.96 -10.57
C ARG A 249 -39.79 7.21 -10.49
N ASN A 250 -40.25 8.33 -11.02
CA ASN A 250 -41.68 8.61 -11.22
C ASN A 250 -41.93 9.03 -12.67
N GLY A 251 -43.19 9.28 -13.03
CA GLY A 251 -43.57 9.73 -14.39
C GLY A 251 -42.95 11.06 -14.83
N ARG A 252 -42.21 11.77 -13.96
CA ARG A 252 -41.49 13.02 -14.25
C ARG A 252 -39.96 12.87 -14.21
N GLY A 253 -39.43 11.66 -14.02
CA GLY A 253 -38.00 11.35 -13.99
C GLY A 253 -37.46 10.89 -12.63
N ASP A 254 -36.15 11.03 -12.44
CA ASP A 254 -35.48 10.68 -11.17
C ASP A 254 -35.95 11.59 -10.03
N ASN A 255 -36.24 10.98 -8.88
CA ASN A 255 -36.66 11.64 -7.65
C ASN A 255 -35.74 11.24 -6.48
N GLY A 256 -34.63 11.95 -6.37
CA GLY A 256 -33.57 11.76 -5.39
C GLY A 256 -33.85 12.49 -4.08
N LYS A 257 -33.71 11.75 -2.97
CA LYS A 257 -33.84 12.26 -1.61
C LYS A 257 -32.59 11.92 -0.80
N VAL A 258 -32.21 12.84 0.08
CA VAL A 258 -31.14 12.68 1.07
C VAL A 258 -31.79 12.74 2.45
N PHE A 259 -31.34 11.86 3.33
CA PHE A 259 -31.85 11.72 4.69
C PHE A 259 -30.69 11.73 5.68
N PHE A 260 -30.92 12.32 6.85
CA PHE A 260 -30.09 12.17 8.05
C PHE A 260 -31.00 11.67 9.17
N ALA A 261 -30.72 10.50 9.74
CA ALA A 261 -31.56 9.90 10.78
C ALA A 261 -30.95 10.14 12.16
N PHE A 262 -31.72 10.74 13.07
CA PHE A 262 -31.29 11.02 14.43
C PHE A 262 -32.26 10.42 15.45
N GLY A 263 -31.77 10.23 16.68
CA GLY A 263 -32.62 10.00 17.84
C GLY A 263 -33.45 11.24 18.17
N ARG A 264 -34.65 11.05 18.70
CA ARG A 264 -35.58 12.16 19.04
C ARG A 264 -34.99 13.22 19.99
N HIS A 265 -34.05 12.81 20.83
CA HIS A 265 -33.42 13.69 21.81
C HIS A 265 -32.31 14.56 21.21
N GLU A 266 -31.87 14.27 19.99
CA GLU A 266 -30.74 14.94 19.31
C GLU A 266 -31.17 16.21 18.55
N SER A 267 -32.08 16.98 19.15
CA SER A 267 -32.68 18.17 18.55
C SER A 267 -31.65 19.22 18.09
N THR A 268 -30.51 19.31 18.76
CA THR A 268 -29.39 20.19 18.36
C THR A 268 -28.76 19.76 17.05
N LEU A 269 -28.56 18.45 16.82
CA LEU A 269 -27.98 17.93 15.58
C LEU A 269 -28.93 18.09 14.41
N ILE A 270 -30.23 17.86 14.65
CA ILE A 270 -31.29 18.10 13.67
C ILE A 270 -31.21 19.55 13.16
N LYS A 271 -31.27 20.53 14.06
CA LYS A 271 -31.17 21.97 13.71
C LYS A 271 -29.85 22.31 13.02
N ARG A 272 -28.75 21.66 13.43
CA ARG A 272 -27.43 21.87 12.83
C ARG A 272 -27.40 21.44 11.37
N VAL A 273 -27.95 20.26 11.05
CA VAL A 273 -28.05 19.78 9.65
C VAL A 273 -28.92 20.70 8.81
N GLU A 274 -30.08 21.13 9.32
CA GLU A 274 -30.96 22.06 8.60
C GLU A 274 -30.23 23.37 8.24
N ASN A 275 -29.53 23.96 9.20
CA ASN A 275 -28.75 25.18 8.99
C ASN A 275 -27.59 24.96 7.99
N LEU A 276 -26.84 23.86 8.13
CA LEU A 276 -25.75 23.54 7.19
C LEU A 276 -26.26 23.37 5.76
N VAL A 277 -27.38 22.68 5.57
CA VAL A 277 -27.98 22.46 4.24
C VAL A 277 -28.47 23.78 3.63
N GLU A 278 -29.14 24.62 4.41
CA GLU A 278 -29.62 25.92 3.94
C GLU A 278 -28.45 26.86 3.63
N THR A 279 -27.44 26.92 4.49
CA THR A 279 -26.27 27.79 4.30
C THR A 279 -25.42 27.36 3.09
N LEU A 280 -25.17 26.05 2.92
CA LEU A 280 -24.27 25.55 1.88
C LEU A 280 -24.92 25.46 0.50
N PHE A 281 -26.22 25.13 0.46
CA PHE A 281 -26.90 24.80 -0.80
C PHE A 281 -28.15 25.63 -1.08
N SER A 282 -28.57 26.49 -0.15
CA SER A 282 -29.83 27.24 -0.23
C SER A 282 -31.05 26.33 -0.45
N LEU A 283 -31.00 25.13 0.12
CA LEU A 283 -32.08 24.13 0.04
C LEU A 283 -32.86 24.09 1.34
N LYS A 284 -34.17 23.90 1.23
CA LYS A 284 -35.06 23.68 2.38
C LYS A 284 -35.10 22.21 2.76
N THR A 285 -35.18 21.96 4.06
CA THR A 285 -35.38 20.64 4.66
C THR A 285 -36.81 20.48 5.18
N TRP A 286 -37.22 19.24 5.41
CA TRP A 286 -38.42 18.92 6.21
C TRP A 286 -38.13 17.73 7.12
N ILE A 287 -38.96 17.55 8.14
CA ILE A 287 -38.81 16.47 9.12
C ILE A 287 -39.78 15.31 8.80
N ASP A 288 -39.26 14.09 8.81
CA ASP A 288 -40.03 12.84 8.84
C ASP A 288 -39.83 12.18 10.21
N ASP A 289 -40.80 12.34 11.11
CA ASP A 289 -40.81 11.69 12.42
C ASP A 289 -41.50 10.32 12.31
N SER A 290 -40.68 9.29 12.22
CA SER A 290 -41.12 7.91 12.37
C SER A 290 -40.94 7.52 13.83
N GLY A 291 -41.88 6.78 14.44
CA GLY A 291 -41.95 6.52 15.89
C GLY A 291 -40.66 6.17 16.67
N THR A 292 -39.58 5.77 16.00
CA THR A 292 -38.27 5.42 16.57
C THR A 292 -37.11 6.34 16.17
N ALA A 293 -37.28 7.22 15.18
CA ALA A 293 -36.21 8.10 14.66
C ALA A 293 -36.78 9.34 13.95
N THR A 294 -36.12 10.47 14.16
CA THR A 294 -36.45 11.74 13.50
C THR A 294 -35.49 11.96 12.34
N LYS A 295 -36.01 12.09 11.13
CA LYS A 295 -35.19 12.24 9.92
C LYS A 295 -35.26 13.64 9.36
N VAL A 296 -34.11 14.27 9.14
CA VAL A 296 -33.99 15.48 8.33
C VAL A 296 -33.93 15.07 6.86
N CYS A 297 -34.86 15.57 6.06
CA CYS A 297 -35.06 15.18 4.68
C CYS A 297 -34.86 16.37 3.74
N LEU A 298 -34.21 16.13 2.60
CA LEU A 298 -34.17 17.09 1.48
C LEU A 298 -34.33 16.39 0.12
N SER A 299 -34.84 17.11 -0.87
CA SER A 299 -35.03 16.63 -2.25
C SER A 299 -33.98 17.26 -3.16
N SER A 300 -33.05 16.46 -3.69
CA SER A 300 -32.04 16.94 -4.64
C SER A 300 -31.38 15.78 -5.39
N ASN A 301 -31.66 15.65 -6.69
CA ASN A 301 -31.00 14.67 -7.56
C ASN A 301 -29.48 14.84 -7.58
N ILE A 302 -28.99 16.08 -7.53
CA ILE A 302 -27.56 16.42 -7.53
C ILE A 302 -26.90 15.85 -6.27
N LEU A 303 -27.44 16.19 -5.09
CA LEU A 303 -26.86 15.75 -3.82
C LEU A 303 -27.02 14.24 -3.62
N THR A 304 -28.15 13.65 -4.03
CA THR A 304 -28.34 12.19 -3.97
C THR A 304 -27.28 11.45 -4.78
N ARG A 305 -26.97 11.90 -6.00
CA ARG A 305 -25.91 11.32 -6.83
C ARG A 305 -24.52 11.58 -6.24
N PHE A 306 -24.25 12.82 -5.82
CA PHE A 306 -23.00 13.19 -5.16
C PHE A 306 -22.69 12.30 -3.96
N PHE A 307 -23.62 12.17 -3.02
CA PHE A 307 -23.44 11.37 -1.82
C PHE A 307 -23.29 9.87 -2.13
N ARG A 308 -24.08 9.35 -3.08
CA ARG A 308 -23.98 7.95 -3.51
C ARG A 308 -22.62 7.63 -4.11
N ASP A 309 -22.11 8.50 -4.97
CA ASP A 309 -20.84 8.29 -5.67
C ASP A 309 -19.63 8.48 -4.75
N ASN A 310 -19.75 9.32 -3.73
CA ASN A 310 -18.65 9.63 -2.81
C ASN A 310 -18.59 8.71 -1.61
N PHE A 311 -19.74 8.29 -1.06
CA PHE A 311 -19.83 7.52 0.18
C PHE A 311 -20.30 6.08 -0.03
N GLY A 312 -20.97 5.76 -1.14
CA GLY A 312 -21.67 4.49 -1.32
C GLY A 312 -23.10 4.51 -0.75
N THR A 313 -23.78 3.35 -0.80
CA THR A 313 -25.23 3.24 -0.50
C THR A 313 -25.58 2.44 0.75
N LYS A 314 -24.72 1.52 1.18
CA LYS A 314 -24.97 0.65 2.35
C LYS A 314 -23.97 0.95 3.45
N ALA A 315 -24.39 0.89 4.71
CA ALA A 315 -23.52 1.14 5.87
C ALA A 315 -22.22 0.31 5.84
N VAL A 316 -22.31 -0.99 5.53
CA VAL A 316 -21.16 -1.91 5.46
C VAL A 316 -20.21 -1.64 4.29
N THR A 317 -20.68 -0.95 3.24
CA THR A 317 -19.86 -0.56 2.08
C THR A 317 -19.64 0.95 2.02
N LYS A 318 -19.96 1.68 3.10
CA LYS A 318 -19.68 3.12 3.17
C LYS A 318 -18.18 3.35 3.05
N ARG A 319 -17.77 4.53 2.57
CA ARG A 319 -16.37 4.98 2.53
C ARG A 319 -16.28 6.47 2.82
N ILE A 320 -15.14 6.89 3.36
CA ILE A 320 -14.72 8.29 3.42
C ILE A 320 -14.38 8.72 1.99
N PRO A 321 -14.91 9.86 1.52
CA PRO A 321 -14.68 10.30 0.16
C PRO A 321 -13.25 10.79 -0.05
N ARG A 322 -12.74 10.59 -1.27
CA ARG A 322 -11.38 10.98 -1.67
C ARG A 322 -11.08 12.45 -1.39
N LEU A 323 -12.07 13.32 -1.56
CA LEU A 323 -11.94 14.76 -1.29
C LEU A 323 -11.58 15.04 0.18
N ILE A 324 -12.08 14.27 1.14
CA ILE A 324 -11.74 14.41 2.57
C ILE A 324 -10.37 13.80 2.87
N LEU A 325 -10.06 12.62 2.32
CA LEU A 325 -8.75 11.98 2.50
C LEU A 325 -7.57 12.85 2.04
N ARG A 326 -7.84 13.71 1.04
CA ARG A 326 -6.84 14.62 0.46
C ARG A 326 -6.78 15.98 1.15
N SER A 327 -7.88 16.42 1.77
CA SER A 327 -8.04 17.72 2.42
C SER A 327 -6.98 18.09 3.47
N SER A 328 -6.94 19.38 3.79
CA SER A 328 -6.11 19.96 4.84
C SER A 328 -6.47 19.40 6.23
N PRO A 329 -5.55 19.50 7.21
CA PRO A 329 -5.81 19.03 8.58
C PRO A 329 -7.07 19.62 9.23
N ASP A 330 -7.40 20.88 8.98
CA ASP A 330 -8.54 21.54 9.63
C ASP A 330 -9.88 21.02 9.08
N ARG A 331 -9.99 20.85 7.76
CA ARG A 331 -11.15 20.20 7.13
C ARG A 331 -11.31 18.77 7.58
N ILE A 332 -10.20 18.04 7.75
CA ILE A 332 -10.21 16.69 8.30
C ILE A 332 -10.75 16.68 9.74
N LYS A 333 -10.32 17.62 10.58
CA LYS A 333 -10.84 17.76 11.95
C LYS A 333 -12.34 18.07 11.94
N ALA A 334 -12.79 19.02 11.12
CA ALA A 334 -14.21 19.35 10.99
C ALA A 334 -15.05 18.15 10.53
N PHE A 335 -14.56 17.38 9.55
CA PHE A 335 -15.18 16.12 9.13
C PHE A 335 -15.25 15.09 10.26
N LEU A 336 -14.14 14.89 10.98
CA LEU A 336 -14.08 13.95 12.11
C LEU A 336 -15.00 14.37 13.25
N GLN A 337 -15.16 15.68 13.50
CA GLN A 337 -16.11 16.21 14.48
C GLN A 337 -17.55 15.92 14.05
N GLY A 338 -17.91 16.20 12.79
CA GLY A 338 -19.22 15.87 12.25
C GLY A 338 -19.53 14.37 12.34
N TYR A 339 -18.56 13.50 12.04
CA TYR A 339 -18.74 12.05 12.16
C TYR A 339 -18.89 11.60 13.63
N LEU A 340 -18.12 12.18 14.54
CA LEU A 340 -18.19 11.89 15.97
C LEU A 340 -19.54 12.28 16.58
N LEU A 341 -20.15 13.37 16.12
CA LEU A 341 -21.44 13.85 16.62
C LEU A 341 -22.59 12.87 16.33
N GLY A 342 -22.51 12.07 15.26
CA GLY A 342 -23.49 11.02 14.98
C GLY A 342 -23.08 9.65 15.52
N ASP A 343 -22.04 9.05 14.93
CA ASP A 343 -21.66 7.64 15.13
C ASP A 343 -20.51 7.44 16.15
N GLY A 344 -20.18 8.48 16.91
CA GLY A 344 -19.01 8.47 17.79
C GLY A 344 -19.34 8.52 19.28
N CYS A 345 -18.36 8.16 20.09
CA CYS A 345 -18.47 8.14 21.55
C CYS A 345 -17.22 8.75 22.18
N VAL A 346 -17.40 9.71 23.08
CA VAL A 346 -16.32 10.30 23.87
C VAL A 346 -16.49 9.90 25.33
N ASP A 347 -15.46 9.32 25.91
CA ASP A 347 -15.42 8.95 27.31
C ASP A 347 -14.05 9.26 27.93
N ARG A 348 -13.85 8.83 29.19
CA ARG A 348 -12.59 9.05 29.93
C ARG A 348 -11.36 8.41 29.27
N ARG A 349 -11.53 7.39 28.43
CA ARG A 349 -10.47 6.66 27.74
C ARG A 349 -10.09 7.31 26.41
N GLY A 350 -10.95 8.16 25.85
CA GLY A 350 -10.68 8.94 24.64
C GLY A 350 -11.89 9.04 23.71
N VAL A 351 -11.60 9.04 22.41
CA VAL A 351 -12.59 9.20 21.34
C VAL A 351 -12.71 7.90 20.56
N ARG A 352 -13.94 7.42 20.35
CA ARG A 352 -14.26 6.23 19.57
C ARG A 352 -15.14 6.60 18.38
N TYR A 353 -14.74 6.13 17.22
CA TYR A 353 -15.52 6.18 15.99
C TYR A 353 -16.01 4.77 15.68
N ILE A 354 -17.33 4.57 15.59
CA ILE A 354 -17.93 3.24 15.42
C ILE A 354 -18.44 3.12 13.99
N THR A 355 -18.14 2.00 13.33
CA THR A 355 -18.61 1.76 11.97
C THR A 355 -18.78 0.29 11.66
N SER A 356 -19.72 -0.05 10.79
CA SER A 356 -19.83 -1.41 10.23
C SER A 356 -18.99 -1.60 8.96
N SER A 357 -18.43 -0.53 8.39
CA SER A 357 -17.58 -0.59 7.20
C SER A 357 -16.12 -0.77 7.57
N LYS A 358 -15.52 -1.88 7.12
CA LYS A 358 -14.07 -2.11 7.22
C LYS A 358 -13.30 -0.98 6.51
N THR A 359 -13.80 -0.53 5.35
CA THR A 359 -13.19 0.55 4.58
C THR A 359 -13.13 1.85 5.37
N VAL A 360 -14.25 2.26 5.98
CA VAL A 360 -14.28 3.47 6.83
C VAL A 360 -13.31 3.29 8.01
N ALA A 361 -13.31 2.13 8.67
CA ALA A 361 -12.43 1.90 9.81
C ALA A 361 -10.94 2.06 9.45
N TYR A 362 -10.51 1.55 8.29
CA TYR A 362 -9.13 1.69 7.83
C TYR A 362 -8.82 3.12 7.37
N GLN A 363 -9.74 3.74 6.62
CA GLN A 363 -9.60 5.13 6.19
C GLN A 363 -9.51 6.10 7.36
N LEU A 364 -10.27 5.88 8.45
CA LEU A 364 -10.17 6.67 9.69
C LEU A 364 -8.75 6.61 10.28
N ILE A 365 -8.11 5.45 10.30
CA ILE A 365 -6.74 5.32 10.81
C ILE A 365 -5.74 6.11 9.96
N HIS A 366 -5.86 6.07 8.64
CA HIS A 366 -5.04 6.91 7.76
C HIS A 366 -5.33 8.41 7.89
N LEU A 367 -6.61 8.78 8.03
CA LEU A 367 -7.05 10.16 8.19
C LEU A 367 -6.54 10.76 9.51
N LEU A 368 -6.64 10.01 10.61
CA LEU A 368 -6.07 10.37 11.90
C LEU A 368 -4.54 10.50 11.81
N ALA A 369 -3.87 9.54 11.14
CA ALA A 369 -2.42 9.59 10.98
C ALA A 369 -1.96 10.83 10.19
N LYS A 370 -2.72 11.23 9.16
CA LYS A 370 -2.46 12.43 8.36
C LYS A 370 -2.43 13.70 9.18
N ILE A 371 -3.29 13.80 10.20
CA ILE A 371 -3.31 14.96 11.13
C ILE A 371 -2.46 14.74 12.39
N ASP A 372 -1.48 13.82 12.31
CA ASP A 372 -0.57 13.48 13.40
C ASP A 372 -1.26 12.95 14.67
N VAL A 373 -2.35 12.20 14.50
CA VAL A 373 -3.11 11.54 15.58
C VAL A 373 -3.02 10.03 15.44
N ARG A 374 -2.45 9.35 16.44
CA ARG A 374 -2.34 7.87 16.44
C ARG A 374 -3.67 7.23 16.87
N GLY A 375 -4.43 6.71 15.90
CA GLY A 375 -5.63 5.90 16.13
C GLY A 375 -5.36 4.39 16.20
N THR A 376 -6.20 3.63 16.89
CA THR A 376 -6.16 2.15 16.89
C THR A 376 -7.45 1.58 16.36
N ILE A 377 -7.40 0.42 15.71
CA ILE A 377 -8.59 -0.27 15.20
C ILE A 377 -8.84 -1.55 15.99
N SER A 378 -10.09 -1.75 16.37
CA SER A 378 -10.60 -2.99 16.98
C SER A 378 -11.75 -3.53 16.14
N GLN A 379 -11.78 -4.83 15.92
CA GLN A 379 -12.88 -5.52 15.24
C GLN A 379 -13.71 -6.29 16.27
N HIS A 380 -15.02 -6.15 16.18
CA HIS A 380 -15.99 -6.80 17.05
C HIS A 380 -16.82 -7.81 16.25
N ARG A 381 -17.00 -8.99 16.83
CA ARG A 381 -17.76 -10.08 16.20
C ARG A 381 -19.26 -9.79 16.24
N PRO A 382 -20.04 -10.33 15.28
CA PRO A 382 -21.50 -10.40 15.35
C PRO A 382 -22.00 -10.87 16.72
N THR A 383 -23.05 -10.22 17.22
CA THR A 383 -23.74 -10.53 18.47
C THR A 383 -25.24 -10.64 18.24
N LEU A 384 -25.91 -11.46 19.04
CA LEU A 384 -27.37 -11.54 19.10
C LEU A 384 -27.84 -10.63 20.23
N GLY A 385 -28.77 -9.73 19.94
CA GLY A 385 -29.42 -8.86 20.92
C GLY A 385 -30.93 -8.85 20.71
N ALA A 386 -31.67 -8.31 21.68
CA ALA A 386 -33.11 -8.10 21.56
C ALA A 386 -33.45 -6.63 21.84
N ILE A 387 -34.19 -5.99 20.93
CA ILE A 387 -34.74 -4.63 21.15
C ILE A 387 -36.24 -4.70 20.90
N GLY A 388 -37.05 -4.34 21.91
CA GLY A 388 -38.51 -4.32 21.80
C GLY A 388 -39.13 -5.65 21.33
N GLY A 389 -38.60 -6.79 21.79
CA GLY A 389 -39.07 -8.13 21.41
C GLY A 389 -38.55 -8.65 20.06
N ARG A 390 -37.79 -7.85 19.28
CA ARG A 390 -37.16 -8.29 18.02
C ARG A 390 -35.75 -8.81 18.28
N ILE A 391 -35.45 -10.04 17.83
CA ILE A 391 -34.08 -10.56 17.81
C ILE A 391 -33.31 -9.86 16.68
N LEU A 392 -32.25 -9.16 17.05
CA LEU A 392 -31.35 -8.46 16.15
C LEU A 392 -30.00 -9.18 16.12
N ARG A 393 -29.58 -9.60 14.93
CA ARG A 393 -28.23 -10.13 14.68
C ARG A 393 -27.35 -9.00 14.18
N SER A 394 -26.42 -8.52 15.01
CA SER A 394 -25.46 -7.50 14.58
C SER A 394 -24.49 -8.09 13.57
N ARG A 395 -24.09 -7.34 12.54
CA ARG A 395 -23.24 -7.83 11.43
C ARG A 395 -21.73 -7.77 11.72
N GLY A 396 -21.34 -7.62 12.99
CA GLY A 396 -19.97 -7.25 13.37
C GLY A 396 -19.69 -5.79 13.04
N TRP A 397 -18.78 -5.17 13.78
CA TRP A 397 -18.45 -3.75 13.63
C TRP A 397 -17.00 -3.48 14.00
N TYR A 398 -16.55 -2.28 13.69
CA TYR A 398 -15.21 -1.80 13.96
C TYR A 398 -15.27 -0.56 14.84
N THR A 399 -14.25 -0.41 15.68
CA THR A 399 -14.03 0.80 16.45
C THR A 399 -12.66 1.35 16.09
N ALA A 400 -12.60 2.57 15.57
CA ALA A 400 -11.37 3.35 15.51
C ALA A 400 -11.28 4.22 16.77
N HIS A 401 -10.30 3.96 17.62
CA HIS A 401 -10.14 4.57 18.94
C HIS A 401 -8.89 5.43 19.01
N VAL A 402 -9.07 6.67 19.45
CA VAL A 402 -8.00 7.62 19.76
C VAL A 402 -7.92 7.75 21.28
N GLY A 403 -6.78 7.38 21.86
CA GLY A 403 -6.58 7.49 23.31
C GLY A 403 -6.61 8.95 23.77
N SER A 404 -7.05 9.17 25.00
CA SER A 404 -7.19 10.49 25.64
C SER A 404 -6.02 11.46 25.43
N HIS A 405 -4.77 10.98 25.45
CA HIS A 405 -3.59 11.82 25.23
C HIS A 405 -3.52 12.40 23.81
N GLU A 406 -3.87 11.60 22.80
CA GLU A 406 -3.89 12.03 21.39
C GLU A 406 -5.18 12.80 21.05
N ALA A 407 -6.28 12.53 21.76
CA ALA A 407 -7.59 13.14 21.51
C ALA A 407 -7.58 14.67 21.62
N ARG A 408 -6.70 15.26 22.44
CA ARG A 408 -6.54 16.73 22.54
C ARG A 408 -6.21 17.38 21.19
N LYS A 409 -5.47 16.69 20.32
CA LYS A 409 -5.11 17.20 18.97
C LYS A 409 -6.31 17.31 18.02
N LEU A 410 -7.42 16.67 18.35
CA LEU A 410 -8.68 16.75 17.61
C LEU A 410 -9.55 17.95 18.02
N GLY A 411 -9.07 18.79 18.95
CA GLY A 411 -9.80 19.97 19.44
C GLY A 411 -10.86 19.65 20.49
N PHE A 412 -10.68 18.57 21.27
CA PHE A 412 -11.54 18.29 22.42
C PHE A 412 -10.99 18.95 23.67
N ASP A 413 -11.67 20.00 24.13
CA ASP A 413 -11.33 20.79 25.34
C ASP A 413 -11.67 20.10 26.66
N ARG A 414 -12.20 18.86 26.63
CA ARG A 414 -12.48 18.12 27.86
C ARG A 414 -11.19 17.61 28.49
N GLU A 415 -11.03 17.85 29.79
CA GLU A 415 -10.01 17.18 30.59
C GLU A 415 -10.28 15.67 30.60
N PHE A 416 -9.47 14.91 29.87
CA PHE A 416 -9.49 13.46 29.95
C PHE A 416 -8.71 13.01 31.21
N PRO A 417 -9.34 12.30 32.15
CA PRO A 417 -8.65 11.86 33.36
C PRO A 417 -7.61 10.79 33.05
N GLY A 418 -6.33 11.14 33.28
CA GLY A 418 -5.30 10.28 33.87
C GLY A 418 -4.80 9.03 33.14
N ALA A 419 -5.21 8.71 31.90
CA ALA A 419 -4.62 7.55 31.23
C ALA A 419 -3.14 7.82 30.89
N ALA A 420 -2.25 6.91 31.30
CA ALA A 420 -0.83 6.99 30.98
C ALA A 420 -0.63 7.11 29.45
N PRO A 421 0.23 8.02 28.97
CA PRO A 421 0.45 8.19 27.54
C PRO A 421 0.96 6.88 26.92
N ARG A 422 0.47 6.54 25.73
CA ARG A 422 1.06 5.45 24.95
C ARG A 422 2.45 5.87 24.48
N ARG A 423 3.36 4.90 24.40
CA ARG A 423 4.65 5.07 23.75
C ARG A 423 4.42 5.23 22.24
N ILE A 424 4.43 6.47 21.75
CA ILE A 424 4.24 6.78 20.33
C ILE A 424 5.54 7.39 19.80
N ILE A 425 6.17 6.70 18.86
CA ILE A 425 7.31 7.21 18.09
C ILE A 425 6.77 7.69 16.75
N ARG A 426 7.15 8.88 16.33
CA ARG A 426 6.74 9.49 15.07
C ARG A 426 7.77 10.50 14.60
N ASP A 427 7.78 10.76 13.31
CA ASP A 427 8.46 11.89 12.68
C ASP A 427 7.46 12.67 11.81
N SER A 428 7.91 13.51 10.88
CA SER A 428 7.03 14.27 9.98
C SER A 428 6.17 13.41 9.04
N ARG A 429 6.65 12.21 8.65
CA ARG A 429 6.07 11.34 7.62
C ARG A 429 5.54 10.00 8.15
N HIS A 430 6.02 9.55 9.31
CA HIS A 430 5.76 8.19 9.78
C HIS A 430 5.31 8.13 11.23
N PHE A 431 4.54 7.09 11.52
CA PHE A 431 4.41 6.50 12.84
C PHE A 431 5.21 5.20 12.88
N TYR A 432 5.92 4.95 13.97
CA TYR A 432 6.57 3.68 14.22
C TYR A 432 5.73 2.91 15.23
N VAL A 433 5.21 1.75 14.83
CA VAL A 433 4.21 1.01 15.59
C VAL A 433 4.83 -0.27 16.14
N PRO A 434 4.83 -0.49 17.47
CA PRO A 434 5.42 -1.68 18.06
C PRO A 434 4.83 -2.97 17.49
N VAL A 435 5.67 -3.94 17.17
CA VAL A 435 5.27 -5.32 16.87
C VAL A 435 4.92 -6.01 18.19
N ARG A 436 3.69 -6.50 18.31
CA ARG A 436 3.18 -7.19 19.50
C ARG A 436 3.32 -8.70 19.41
N GLU A 437 3.11 -9.24 18.22
CA GLU A 437 3.10 -10.67 17.99
C GLU A 437 3.55 -10.95 16.55
N VAL A 438 4.26 -12.07 16.38
CA VAL A 438 4.65 -12.61 15.07
C VAL A 438 4.28 -14.09 15.08
N ARG A 439 3.61 -14.55 14.02
CA ARG A 439 3.23 -15.95 13.83
C ARG A 439 3.80 -16.44 12.52
N VAL A 440 4.21 -17.70 12.51
CA VAL A 440 4.75 -18.36 11.32
C VAL A 440 3.88 -19.59 11.06
N GLU A 441 3.39 -19.74 9.84
CA GLU A 441 2.58 -20.88 9.45
C GLU A 441 3.01 -21.40 8.07
N PRO A 442 3.06 -22.73 7.88
CA PRO A 442 3.36 -23.30 6.58
C PRO A 442 2.24 -22.97 5.59
N TYR A 443 2.62 -22.69 4.35
CA TYR A 443 1.71 -22.33 3.28
C TYR A 443 2.17 -22.95 1.98
N GLN A 444 1.19 -23.48 1.26
CA GLN A 444 1.35 -23.90 -0.12
C GLN A 444 0.19 -23.34 -0.93
N GLY A 445 0.51 -22.47 -1.89
CA GLY A 445 -0.52 -21.84 -2.70
C GLY A 445 -0.01 -20.60 -3.40
N THR A 446 -0.92 -19.89 -4.06
CA THR A 446 -0.56 -18.66 -4.78
C THR A 446 -0.18 -17.56 -3.81
N VAL A 447 0.75 -16.67 -4.14
CA VAL A 447 1.03 -15.39 -3.48
C VAL A 447 1.25 -14.33 -4.59
N HIS A 448 1.19 -13.05 -4.28
CA HIS A 448 1.07 -11.92 -5.18
C HIS A 448 2.06 -10.82 -4.79
N ASN A 449 2.56 -10.03 -5.73
CA ASN A 449 3.32 -8.82 -5.42
C ASN A 449 2.94 -7.69 -6.37
N LEU A 450 3.38 -6.48 -6.04
CA LEU A 450 3.17 -5.28 -6.84
C LEU A 450 4.51 -4.60 -7.11
N THR A 451 4.68 -4.14 -8.34
CA THR A 451 5.72 -3.16 -8.66
C THR A 451 5.06 -1.78 -8.70
N THR A 452 5.64 -0.80 -8.02
CA THR A 452 5.13 0.58 -7.94
C THR A 452 6.20 1.57 -8.38
N GLU A 453 5.80 2.78 -8.78
CA GLU A 453 6.72 3.84 -9.25
C GLU A 453 7.81 4.22 -8.22
N ASN A 454 7.65 3.88 -6.94
CA ASN A 454 8.53 4.26 -5.83
C ASN A 454 9.12 3.05 -5.11
N GLY A 455 8.93 1.86 -5.66
CA GLY A 455 9.42 0.60 -5.12
C GLY A 455 8.82 0.19 -3.77
N THR A 456 7.81 0.88 -3.26
CA THR A 456 7.19 0.53 -1.98
C THR A 456 5.68 0.56 -2.07
N PHE A 457 5.02 -0.18 -1.18
CA PHE A 457 3.58 -0.08 -0.97
C PHE A 457 3.24 -0.50 0.47
N THR A 458 1.99 -0.27 0.89
CA THR A 458 1.56 -0.64 2.25
C THR A 458 0.65 -1.86 2.28
N THR A 459 0.94 -2.78 3.20
CA THR A 459 -0.01 -3.79 3.66
C THR A 459 -0.77 -3.29 4.90
N PRO A 460 -2.05 -2.95 4.76
CA PRO A 460 -2.61 -1.61 4.55
C PRO A 460 -2.03 -0.46 5.38
N PHE A 461 -1.29 -0.74 6.45
CA PHE A 461 -0.65 0.27 7.29
C PHE A 461 0.87 0.11 7.35
N VAL A 462 1.39 -1.07 7.04
CA VAL A 462 2.81 -1.40 7.18
C VAL A 462 3.51 -1.26 5.84
N VAL A 463 4.59 -0.47 5.81
CA VAL A 463 5.42 -0.30 4.61
C VAL A 463 6.14 -1.61 4.28
N THR A 464 6.02 -2.01 3.02
CA THR A 464 6.69 -3.17 2.43
C THR A 464 7.30 -2.81 1.07
N HIS A 465 8.15 -3.67 0.54
CA HIS A 465 8.97 -3.39 -0.64
C HIS A 465 8.55 -4.11 -1.94
N ASN A 466 8.91 -3.56 -3.12
CA ASN A 466 9.05 -4.31 -4.38
C ASN A 466 10.38 -5.13 -4.40
N CYS A 467 11.03 -5.45 -5.52
CA CYS A 467 12.10 -6.47 -5.55
C CYS A 467 13.44 -5.99 -6.17
N HIS A 468 14.57 -5.97 -5.44
CA HIS A 468 15.94 -5.61 -5.93
C HIS A 468 17.08 -6.43 -5.26
N ALA A 469 18.17 -6.85 -5.92
CA ALA A 469 19.19 -7.80 -5.37
C ALA A 469 20.02 -7.34 -4.14
N TYR A 470 20.73 -6.20 -4.19
CA TYR A 470 21.44 -5.64 -3.01
C TYR A 470 20.46 -5.25 -1.91
N ALA A 471 19.33 -4.72 -2.35
CA ALA A 471 18.22 -4.37 -1.49
C ALA A 471 17.45 -5.62 -1.01
N ALA A 472 17.70 -6.80 -1.58
CA ALA A 472 17.25 -8.12 -1.16
C ALA A 472 18.38 -8.82 -0.39
N GLY A 473 19.13 -8.04 0.39
CA GLY A 473 19.94 -8.52 1.49
C GLY A 473 21.28 -9.15 1.12
N MET A 474 21.59 -9.30 -0.17
CA MET A 474 22.92 -9.70 -0.62
C MET A 474 23.92 -8.57 -0.35
N ASP A 475 24.98 -8.85 0.41
CA ASP A 475 25.99 -7.84 0.72
C ASP A 475 26.85 -7.59 -0.53
N LEU A 476 26.66 -6.42 -1.15
CA LEU A 476 27.53 -5.94 -2.21
C LEU A 476 28.35 -4.70 -1.77
N HIS A 477 28.32 -4.34 -0.48
CA HIS A 477 28.98 -3.15 0.06
C HIS A 477 30.45 -3.37 0.38
N THR A 478 30.83 -4.61 0.69
CA THR A 478 32.19 -4.99 1.09
C THR A 478 32.77 -6.03 0.15
N GLU A 479 34.10 -6.09 0.04
CA GLU A 479 34.81 -7.10 -0.76
C GLU A 479 34.42 -8.52 -0.36
N LYS A 480 34.48 -8.81 0.95
CA LYS A 480 34.03 -10.09 1.51
C LYS A 480 32.56 -10.39 1.20
N GLY A 481 31.69 -9.39 1.23
CA GLY A 481 30.26 -9.55 0.91
C GLY A 481 30.05 -9.89 -0.56
N VAL A 482 30.75 -9.18 -1.45
CA VAL A 482 30.74 -9.42 -2.90
C VAL A 482 31.22 -10.83 -3.20
N ASP A 483 32.34 -11.26 -2.61
CA ASP A 483 32.88 -12.61 -2.77
C ASP A 483 31.89 -13.69 -2.30
N GLN A 484 31.26 -13.49 -1.13
CA GLN A 484 30.27 -14.43 -0.59
C GLN A 484 29.02 -14.54 -1.46
N THR A 485 28.54 -13.39 -1.94
CA THR A 485 27.38 -13.32 -2.84
C THR A 485 27.67 -14.02 -4.16
N LEU A 486 28.84 -13.77 -4.75
CA LEU A 486 29.24 -14.37 -6.02
C LEU A 486 29.62 -15.85 -5.86
N ALA A 487 30.21 -16.26 -4.74
CA ALA A 487 30.46 -17.67 -4.44
C ALA A 487 29.16 -18.47 -4.28
N SER A 488 28.13 -17.89 -3.67
CA SER A 488 26.80 -18.52 -3.62
C SER A 488 26.20 -18.64 -5.02
N PHE A 489 26.35 -17.60 -5.86
CA PHE A 489 25.89 -17.64 -7.25
C PHE A 489 26.62 -18.73 -8.06
N ASP A 490 27.94 -18.85 -7.94
CA ASP A 490 28.72 -19.85 -8.66
C ASP A 490 28.37 -21.27 -8.22
N LYS A 491 28.22 -21.48 -6.91
CA LYS A 491 27.82 -22.77 -6.35
C LYS A 491 26.47 -23.25 -6.88
N ASP A 492 25.49 -22.34 -6.95
CA ASP A 492 24.10 -22.71 -7.22
C ASP A 492 23.71 -22.59 -8.71
N VAL A 493 24.37 -21.71 -9.47
CA VAL A 493 24.03 -21.38 -10.87
C VAL A 493 25.24 -21.56 -11.81
N GLY A 494 26.43 -21.17 -11.35
CA GLY A 494 27.68 -21.19 -12.12
C GLY A 494 27.97 -19.87 -12.84
N PHE A 495 29.20 -19.35 -12.71
CA PHE A 495 29.61 -18.10 -13.37
C PHE A 495 29.56 -18.16 -14.89
N ASP A 496 29.63 -19.35 -15.49
CA ASP A 496 29.49 -19.54 -16.93
C ASP A 496 28.10 -19.10 -17.45
N LYS A 497 27.13 -18.87 -16.55
CA LYS A 497 25.78 -18.35 -16.84
C LYS A 497 25.56 -16.89 -16.49
N LEU A 498 26.51 -16.23 -15.81
CA LEU A 498 26.46 -14.80 -15.53
C LEU A 498 27.06 -14.03 -16.70
N LYS A 499 26.28 -13.11 -17.30
CA LYS A 499 26.65 -12.54 -18.60
C LYS A 499 26.48 -11.05 -18.75
N VAL A 500 25.62 -10.44 -17.96
CA VAL A 500 25.61 -9.01 -17.77
C VAL A 500 25.53 -8.75 -16.29
N VAL A 501 26.16 -7.66 -15.85
CA VAL A 501 25.91 -7.11 -14.54
C VAL A 501 25.10 -5.83 -14.74
N HIS A 502 23.92 -5.77 -14.12
CA HIS A 502 23.21 -4.50 -14.00
C HIS A 502 23.87 -3.69 -12.87
N LEU A 503 24.73 -2.76 -13.26
CA LEU A 503 25.71 -2.13 -12.40
C LEU A 503 25.22 -0.74 -11.94
N ASN A 504 24.23 -0.72 -11.04
CA ASN A 504 23.73 0.51 -10.43
C ASN A 504 24.06 0.54 -8.95
N ASP A 505 24.36 1.74 -8.45
CA ASP A 505 24.46 1.92 -7.00
C ASP A 505 23.06 1.96 -6.42
N SER A 506 22.90 1.45 -5.21
CA SER A 506 21.59 1.43 -4.57
C SER A 506 21.41 2.67 -3.73
N ARG A 507 20.32 3.38 -3.95
CA ARG A 507 19.93 4.49 -3.09
C ARG A 507 19.51 4.02 -1.70
N GLY A 508 19.21 2.74 -1.51
CA GLY A 508 18.92 2.16 -0.20
C GLY A 508 19.99 1.18 0.27
N GLY A 509 20.12 1.02 1.59
CA GLY A 509 21.06 0.10 2.24
C GLY A 509 20.96 -1.37 1.80
N GLN A 510 21.90 -2.20 2.24
CA GLN A 510 21.79 -3.65 2.09
C GLN A 510 20.50 -4.15 2.75
N GLY A 511 19.76 -5.01 2.05
CA GLY A 511 18.48 -5.52 2.54
C GLY A 511 17.38 -4.47 2.53
N SER A 512 17.66 -3.25 2.04
CA SER A 512 16.76 -2.10 2.11
C SER A 512 15.49 -2.23 1.29
N GLY A 513 15.28 -3.30 0.54
CA GLY A 513 14.26 -3.30 -0.47
C GLY A 513 14.51 -2.29 -1.60
N LEU A 514 14.75 -0.99 -1.34
CA LEU A 514 14.72 0.18 -2.22
C LEU A 514 15.28 -0.10 -3.62
N ASP A 515 14.32 -0.32 -4.52
CA ASP A 515 14.47 -0.31 -5.97
C ASP A 515 14.60 1.13 -6.45
N ARG A 516 15.73 1.73 -6.10
CA ARG A 516 16.10 3.06 -6.56
C ARG A 516 17.58 3.06 -6.83
N HIS A 517 17.91 3.39 -8.07
CA HIS A 517 19.29 3.59 -8.50
C HIS A 517 19.82 4.92 -7.98
N GLU A 518 21.10 4.95 -7.67
CA GLU A 518 21.85 6.14 -7.27
C GLU A 518 23.11 6.26 -8.14
N HIS A 519 23.69 7.45 -8.19
CA HIS A 519 24.93 7.65 -8.92
C HIS A 519 26.04 6.73 -8.38
N ILE A 520 26.86 6.23 -9.30
CA ILE A 520 27.89 5.24 -9.03
C ILE A 520 28.84 5.70 -7.91
N GLY A 521 28.96 4.88 -6.88
CA GLY A 521 29.83 5.09 -5.72
C GLY A 521 29.28 6.07 -4.68
N THR A 522 28.06 6.59 -4.88
CA THR A 522 27.41 7.56 -3.98
C THR A 522 26.20 6.98 -3.24
N GLY A 523 25.78 5.77 -3.59
CA GLY A 523 24.75 5.01 -2.90
C GLY A 523 25.33 4.11 -1.81
N TYR A 524 24.50 3.21 -1.32
CA TYR A 524 24.84 2.32 -0.21
C TYR A 524 25.69 1.14 -0.62
N ILE A 525 25.71 0.71 -1.88
CA ILE A 525 26.75 -0.22 -2.34
C ILE A 525 28.09 0.52 -2.24
N GLY A 526 28.10 1.78 -2.71
CA GLY A 526 29.14 2.76 -2.43
C GLY A 526 30.47 2.43 -3.12
N ALA A 527 31.40 3.38 -3.08
CA ALA A 527 32.65 3.28 -3.84
C ALA A 527 33.50 2.04 -3.49
N LYS A 528 33.43 1.54 -2.26
CA LYS A 528 34.16 0.33 -1.82
C LYS A 528 33.56 -0.94 -2.39
N GLY A 529 32.24 -1.11 -2.29
CA GLY A 529 31.52 -2.24 -2.88
C GLY A 529 31.67 -2.26 -4.40
N PHE A 530 31.56 -1.09 -5.03
CA PHE A 530 31.86 -0.95 -6.45
C PHE A 530 33.30 -1.35 -6.78
N LYS A 531 34.30 -0.88 -6.04
CA LYS A 531 35.68 -1.33 -6.28
C LYS A 531 35.81 -2.85 -6.22
N ALA A 532 35.18 -3.50 -5.25
CA ALA A 532 35.17 -4.96 -5.18
C ALA A 532 34.49 -5.60 -6.40
N ILE A 533 33.27 -5.18 -6.75
CA ILE A 533 32.52 -5.69 -7.92
C ILE A 533 33.33 -5.52 -9.21
N LEU A 534 33.92 -4.34 -9.41
CA LEU A 534 34.64 -3.98 -10.64
C LEU A 534 35.97 -4.73 -10.80
N HIS A 535 36.58 -5.18 -9.70
CA HIS A 535 37.85 -5.93 -9.71
C HIS A 535 37.67 -7.43 -9.48
N HIS A 536 36.46 -7.91 -9.18
CA HIS A 536 36.22 -9.31 -8.88
C HIS A 536 36.46 -10.18 -10.11
N GLU A 537 37.42 -11.11 -10.00
CA GLU A 537 37.93 -11.94 -11.11
C GLU A 537 36.84 -12.63 -11.93
N ALA A 538 35.76 -13.09 -11.27
CA ALA A 538 34.67 -13.80 -11.94
C ALA A 538 33.80 -12.94 -12.86
N ILE A 539 33.76 -11.61 -12.68
CA ILE A 539 32.77 -10.72 -13.33
C ILE A 539 33.35 -9.44 -13.92
N LYS A 540 34.64 -9.15 -13.67
CA LYS A 540 35.34 -7.93 -14.14
C LYS A 540 35.34 -7.76 -15.66
N ASP A 541 35.32 -8.87 -16.40
CA ASP A 541 35.38 -8.89 -17.86
C ASP A 541 33.99 -9.00 -18.52
N LEU A 542 32.91 -9.02 -17.71
CA LEU A 542 31.55 -9.05 -18.23
C LEU A 542 31.09 -7.66 -18.69
N PRO A 543 30.23 -7.58 -19.72
CA PRO A 543 29.59 -6.33 -20.08
C PRO A 543 28.66 -5.87 -18.95
N TRP A 544 28.64 -4.56 -18.70
CA TRP A 544 27.82 -3.95 -17.65
C TRP A 544 26.86 -2.94 -18.25
N ILE A 545 25.64 -2.93 -17.75
CA ILE A 545 24.61 -1.96 -18.12
C ILE A 545 24.33 -1.07 -16.92
N LEU A 546 24.10 0.21 -17.17
CA LEU A 546 23.80 1.21 -16.15
C LEU A 546 22.43 1.82 -16.46
N GLU A 547 21.65 2.05 -15.41
CA GLU A 547 20.39 2.78 -15.40
C GLU A 547 20.47 3.76 -14.22
N THR A 548 21.31 4.79 -14.36
CA THR A 548 21.58 5.75 -13.28
C THR A 548 20.69 6.99 -13.38
N PRO A 549 20.37 7.66 -12.26
CA PRO A 549 19.70 8.95 -12.33
C PRO A 549 20.56 9.98 -13.08
N GLU A 550 19.89 10.90 -13.79
CA GLU A 550 20.48 12.11 -14.37
C GLU A 550 19.97 13.33 -13.57
N ASP A 551 20.86 14.00 -12.85
CA ASP A 551 20.53 15.23 -12.11
C ASP A 551 21.74 16.18 -12.00
N GLU A 552 21.59 17.28 -11.27
CA GLU A 552 22.63 18.31 -11.08
C GLU A 552 23.96 17.76 -10.52
N ARG A 553 23.94 16.59 -9.87
CA ARG A 553 25.15 15.94 -9.33
C ARG A 553 25.94 15.26 -10.44
N ARG A 554 25.26 14.62 -11.40
CA ARG A 554 25.90 13.82 -12.45
C ARG A 554 24.94 13.42 -13.57
N ASP A 555 25.47 13.40 -14.79
CA ASP A 555 24.85 12.80 -15.97
C ASP A 555 25.42 11.39 -16.25
N ASP A 556 24.94 10.74 -17.30
CA ASP A 556 25.44 9.42 -17.72
C ASP A 556 26.95 9.40 -17.98
N LYS A 557 27.49 10.45 -18.60
CA LYS A 557 28.93 10.57 -18.87
C LYS A 557 29.73 10.61 -17.58
N GLY A 558 29.26 11.35 -16.58
CA GLY A 558 29.88 11.41 -15.26
C GLY A 558 29.81 10.07 -14.53
N ASN A 559 28.73 9.31 -14.68
CA ASN A 559 28.59 7.99 -14.05
C ASN A 559 29.57 6.99 -14.69
N LEU A 560 29.66 6.98 -16.02
CA LEU A 560 30.64 6.19 -16.76
C LEU A 560 32.09 6.57 -16.40
N ALA A 561 32.39 7.87 -16.27
CA ALA A 561 33.71 8.33 -15.84
C ALA A 561 34.05 7.87 -14.42
N THR A 562 33.04 7.80 -13.54
CA THR A 562 33.22 7.33 -12.16
C THR A 562 33.45 5.82 -12.09
N VAL A 563 32.70 5.02 -12.86
CA VAL A 563 32.98 3.58 -13.02
C VAL A 563 34.42 3.37 -13.48
N ARG A 564 34.87 4.08 -14.53
CA ARG A 564 36.24 3.99 -15.04
C ARG A 564 37.29 4.43 -14.02
N LYS A 565 36.96 5.36 -13.12
CA LYS A 565 37.85 5.78 -12.04
C LYS A 565 37.92 4.75 -10.93
N LEU A 566 36.81 4.08 -10.61
CA LEU A 566 36.75 3.05 -9.57
C LEU A 566 37.31 1.71 -10.05
N ALA A 567 37.36 1.46 -11.37
CA ALA A 567 38.00 0.30 -11.99
C ALA A 567 39.50 0.50 -12.28
N LYS A 568 40.08 1.64 -11.88
CA LYS A 568 41.53 1.90 -11.81
C LYS A 568 42.00 1.78 -10.37
#